data_AF-A0A537EBZ0-F1
#
_entry.id   AF-A0A537EBZ0-F1
#
_cell.length_a   1.000
_cell.length_b   1.000
_cell.length_c   1.000
_cell.angle_alpha   90.00
_cell.angle_beta   90.00
_cell.angle_gamma   90.00
#
_symmetry.space_group_name_H-M   'P 1'
#
loop_
_entity.id
_entity.type
_entity.pdbx_description
1 polymer ?
#
loop_
_entity_poly.entity_id
_entity_poly.type
_entity_poly.pdbx_seq_one_letter_code
_entity_poly.pdbx_strand_id
1 'polypeptide(L)'
;MSLPSTFHLSPDVAAETGIHIGDGGLSIKRGGPHGSYQYEVTGHALEDQLYLIGTVMPTISAAYHLQRPGLYINPEQTWISLRYQSKAVALFKHETLGLPNGRKTNLSIPTVIRKDSGLMKHLGRELLATDGLLGYYNAFRNGLHKYPRIQLRMAAGQVIGEFATFLREELGISSLLRTEVVTHDGWGIRHQHILQISRSEDIDIWSREIGFSNPSHISRMMVFESLGECTPRTSIVDRLSFLCGRSSRLIRSGPIARFDLVSLVEKMRQRFGFPQARGEDILQGVDDVNQRLKLALGRMLPRLVDP
;
A
#
# COMPACT_ATOMS: atom_id res chain seq x y z
N MET A 1 6.23 -19.15 -28.84
CA MET A 1 7.61 -18.97 -28.35
C MET A 1 7.54 -18.16 -27.07
N SER A 2 7.84 -18.78 -25.92
CA SER A 2 7.96 -18.06 -24.65
C SER A 2 9.21 -17.19 -24.71
N LEU A 3 9.05 -15.88 -24.57
CA LEU A 3 10.20 -15.01 -24.34
C LEU A 3 10.86 -15.48 -23.04
N PRO A 4 12.20 -15.66 -22.99
CA PRO A 4 12.88 -15.91 -21.73
C PRO A 4 12.49 -14.79 -20.76
N SER A 5 12.03 -15.15 -19.55
CA SER A 5 11.58 -14.19 -18.56
C SER A 5 12.75 -13.27 -18.22
N THR A 6 12.69 -12.03 -18.69
CA THR A 6 13.74 -11.03 -18.56
C THR A 6 13.88 -10.53 -17.11
N PHE A 7 12.91 -10.85 -16.25
CA PHE A 7 12.87 -10.46 -14.84
C PHE A 7 13.06 -11.69 -13.96
N HIS A 8 13.86 -11.52 -12.91
CA HIS A 8 14.13 -12.55 -11.90
C HIS A 8 13.27 -12.31 -10.67
N LEU A 9 12.97 -13.37 -9.92
CA LEU A 9 12.33 -13.22 -8.61
C LEU A 9 13.30 -12.51 -7.66
N SER A 10 12.79 -11.45 -7.04
CA SER A 10 13.49 -10.63 -6.06
C SER A 10 12.51 -10.18 -4.98
N PRO A 11 13.01 -9.68 -3.84
CA PRO A 11 12.18 -9.03 -2.83
C PRO A 11 11.28 -7.93 -3.40
N ASP A 12 11.79 -7.12 -4.34
CA ASP A 12 11.01 -6.06 -4.99
C ASP A 12 9.91 -6.61 -5.90
N VAL A 13 10.16 -7.70 -6.63
CA VAL A 13 9.12 -8.39 -7.41
C VAL A 13 8.04 -8.97 -6.48
N ALA A 14 8.41 -9.50 -5.31
CA ALA A 14 7.44 -10.02 -4.35
C ALA A 14 6.62 -8.91 -3.68
N ALA A 15 7.26 -7.83 -3.26
CA ALA A 15 6.59 -6.63 -2.76
C ALA A 15 5.63 -6.07 -3.81
N GLU A 16 6.11 -5.86 -5.03
CA GLU A 16 5.31 -5.37 -6.15
C GLU A 16 4.15 -6.32 -6.49
N THR A 17 4.34 -7.63 -6.35
CA THR A 17 3.26 -8.61 -6.48
C THR A 17 2.19 -8.39 -5.39
N GLY A 18 2.57 -8.14 -4.13
CA GLY A 18 1.62 -7.77 -3.07
C GLY A 18 0.82 -6.50 -3.41
N ILE A 19 1.51 -5.46 -3.90
CA ILE A 19 0.88 -4.23 -4.40
C ILE A 19 -0.10 -4.55 -5.53
N HIS A 20 0.30 -5.43 -6.46
CA HIS A 20 -0.57 -5.84 -7.55
C HIS A 20 -1.80 -6.57 -7.07
N ILE A 21 -1.68 -7.48 -6.11
CA ILE A 21 -2.80 -8.25 -5.58
C ILE A 21 -3.85 -7.28 -5.00
N GLY A 22 -3.41 -6.25 -4.26
CA GLY A 22 -4.34 -5.29 -3.67
C GLY A 22 -4.83 -4.21 -4.64
N ASP A 23 -4.04 -3.18 -4.87
CA ASP A 23 -4.45 -1.98 -5.60
C ASP A 23 -4.00 -1.94 -7.07
N GLY A 24 -3.25 -2.94 -7.53
CA GLY A 24 -2.80 -2.99 -8.92
C GLY A 24 -3.91 -3.23 -9.94
N GLY A 25 -3.66 -2.87 -11.19
CA GLY A 25 -4.52 -3.14 -12.33
C GLY A 25 -3.65 -3.54 -13.51
N LEU A 26 -4.01 -4.64 -14.17
CA LEU A 26 -3.30 -5.13 -15.35
C LEU A 26 -4.27 -5.20 -16.52
N SER A 27 -3.92 -4.53 -17.63
CA SER A 27 -4.68 -4.57 -18.87
C SER A 27 -3.78 -4.98 -20.03
N ILE A 28 -4.05 -6.17 -20.57
CA ILE A 28 -3.40 -6.73 -21.75
C ILE A 28 -4.45 -6.84 -22.86
N LYS A 29 -4.27 -6.05 -23.93
CA LYS A 29 -5.08 -6.13 -25.15
C LYS A 29 -4.17 -6.59 -26.29
N ARG A 30 -4.40 -7.82 -26.76
CA ARG A 30 -3.71 -8.41 -27.93
C ARG A 30 -4.58 -8.15 -29.16
N GLY A 31 -3.98 -7.71 -30.25
CA GLY A 31 -4.69 -7.38 -31.50
C GLY A 31 -4.95 -5.88 -31.65
N GLY A 32 -4.76 -5.39 -32.88
CA GLY A 32 -4.64 -3.98 -33.24
C GLY A 32 -3.20 -3.60 -33.64
N PRO A 33 -2.97 -2.44 -34.29
CA PRO A 33 -1.65 -2.08 -34.84
C PRO A 33 -0.52 -2.02 -33.80
N HIS A 34 -0.85 -1.79 -32.51
CA HIS A 34 0.15 -1.57 -31.46
C HIS A 34 -0.04 -2.40 -30.18
N GLY A 35 -1.14 -3.16 -30.03
CA GLY A 35 -1.51 -3.79 -28.74
C GLY A 35 -1.58 -2.77 -27.59
N SER A 36 -1.93 -3.21 -26.37
CA SER A 36 -1.84 -2.36 -25.18
C SER A 36 -1.47 -3.21 -23.96
N TYR A 37 -0.46 -2.78 -23.22
CA TYR A 37 0.10 -3.47 -22.06
C TYR A 37 0.26 -2.48 -20.92
N GLN A 38 -0.83 -2.18 -20.24
CA GLN A 38 -0.89 -1.17 -19.21
C GLN A 38 -0.92 -1.80 -17.83
N TYR A 39 -0.15 -1.20 -16.94
CA TYR A 39 -0.22 -1.43 -15.51
C TYR A 39 -0.59 -0.13 -14.80
N GLU A 40 -1.39 -0.25 -13.75
CA GLU A 40 -1.66 0.86 -12.85
C GLU A 40 -1.73 0.43 -11.38
N VAL A 41 -1.43 1.33 -10.44
CA VAL A 41 -1.70 1.16 -9.00
C VAL A 41 -2.42 2.42 -8.56
N THR A 42 -3.60 2.30 -7.96
CA THR A 42 -4.43 3.44 -7.61
C THR A 42 -4.65 3.50 -6.11
N GLY A 43 -4.47 4.68 -5.52
CA GLY A 43 -4.73 4.92 -4.10
C GLY A 43 -5.45 6.24 -3.88
N HIS A 44 -5.82 6.50 -2.63
CA HIS A 44 -6.42 7.75 -2.25
C HIS A 44 -5.42 8.91 -2.39
N ALA A 45 -5.84 10.01 -3.03
CA ALA A 45 -4.92 11.09 -3.42
C ALA A 45 -4.24 11.81 -2.24
N LEU A 46 -4.84 11.77 -1.04
CA LEU A 46 -4.25 12.27 0.20
C LEU A 46 -3.53 11.17 1.02
N GLU A 47 -4.25 10.14 1.48
CA GLU A 47 -3.70 9.08 2.35
C GLU A 47 -2.54 8.30 1.74
N ASP A 48 -2.59 7.99 0.43
CA ASP A 48 -1.62 7.09 -0.21
C ASP A 48 -0.57 7.82 -1.03
N GLN A 49 -0.57 9.16 -1.03
CA GLN A 49 0.39 9.93 -1.82
C GLN A 49 1.84 9.63 -1.43
N LEU A 50 2.16 9.64 -0.12
CA LEU A 50 3.50 9.32 0.37
C LEU A 50 3.88 7.86 0.09
N TYR A 51 2.91 6.95 0.16
CA TYR A 51 3.12 5.54 -0.14
C TYR A 51 3.43 5.32 -1.63
N LEU A 52 2.65 5.92 -2.52
CA LEU A 52 2.82 5.75 -3.96
C LEU A 52 4.13 6.35 -4.47
N ILE A 53 4.47 7.56 -4.02
CA ILE A 53 5.70 8.25 -4.41
C ILE A 53 6.91 7.62 -3.70
N GLY A 54 6.80 7.40 -2.39
CA GLY A 54 7.93 7.03 -1.55
C GLY A 54 8.22 5.53 -1.49
N THR A 55 7.25 4.67 -1.80
CA THR A 55 7.40 3.21 -1.71
C THR A 55 7.09 2.53 -3.03
N VAL A 56 5.88 2.70 -3.58
CA VAL A 56 5.43 1.94 -4.77
C VAL A 56 6.28 2.26 -5.99
N MET A 57 6.57 3.54 -6.25
CA MET A 57 7.37 3.95 -7.41
C MET A 57 8.82 3.41 -7.35
N PRO A 58 9.57 3.56 -6.24
CA PRO A 58 10.86 2.89 -6.06
C PRO A 58 10.79 1.37 -6.24
N THR A 59 9.83 0.69 -5.62
CA THR A 59 9.67 -0.78 -5.72
C THR A 59 9.49 -1.23 -7.18
N ILE A 60 8.61 -0.57 -7.93
CA ILE A 60 8.38 -0.89 -9.35
C ILE A 60 9.65 -0.62 -10.19
N SER A 61 10.35 0.47 -9.91
CA SER A 61 11.58 0.85 -10.61
C SER A 61 12.69 -0.16 -10.36
N ALA A 62 12.83 -0.66 -9.12
CA ALA A 62 13.77 -1.69 -8.74
C ALA A 62 13.41 -3.06 -9.32
N ALA A 63 12.13 -3.47 -9.23
CA ALA A 63 11.65 -4.76 -9.70
C ALA A 63 11.81 -4.95 -11.23
N TYR A 64 11.65 -3.88 -12.00
CA TYR A 64 11.52 -3.96 -13.46
C TYR A 64 12.45 -3.03 -14.25
N HIS A 65 13.40 -2.38 -13.58
CA HIS A 65 14.33 -1.41 -14.17
C HIS A 65 13.63 -0.29 -14.96
N LEU A 66 12.49 0.18 -14.45
CA LEU A 66 11.72 1.27 -15.05
C LEU A 66 12.23 2.63 -14.54
N GLN A 67 12.49 3.56 -15.46
CA GLN A 67 13.18 4.81 -15.12
C GLN A 67 12.28 5.88 -14.47
N ARG A 68 10.95 5.82 -14.64
CA ARG A 68 9.94 6.66 -13.96
C ARG A 68 8.53 6.25 -14.41
N PRO A 69 7.78 5.47 -13.61
CA PRO A 69 6.35 5.33 -13.81
C PRO A 69 5.64 6.69 -13.78
N GLY A 70 4.64 6.89 -14.64
CA GLY A 70 3.88 8.13 -14.68
C GLY A 70 2.89 8.21 -13.50
N LEU A 71 2.61 9.42 -13.02
CA LEU A 71 1.50 9.66 -12.08
C LEU A 71 0.36 10.36 -12.80
N TYR A 72 -0.86 9.91 -12.50
CA TYR A 72 -2.13 10.48 -12.93
C TYR A 72 -2.96 10.79 -11.69
N ILE A 73 -3.57 11.96 -11.63
CA ILE A 73 -4.59 12.29 -10.63
C ILE A 73 -5.90 12.57 -11.33
N ASN A 74 -7.00 12.10 -10.75
CA ASN A 74 -8.31 12.36 -11.29
C ASN A 74 -8.71 13.84 -11.16
N PRO A 75 -9.71 14.30 -11.93
CA PRO A 75 -10.13 15.70 -11.88
C PRO A 75 -10.61 16.19 -10.52
N GLU A 76 -11.26 15.32 -9.75
CA GLU A 76 -11.80 15.65 -8.42
C GLU A 76 -10.74 15.55 -7.31
N GLN A 77 -9.51 15.15 -7.64
CA GLN A 77 -8.40 15.00 -6.68
C GLN A 77 -8.70 14.05 -5.52
N THR A 78 -9.53 13.04 -5.76
CA THR A 78 -9.91 12.01 -4.77
C THR A 78 -8.99 10.79 -4.86
N TRP A 79 -8.46 10.47 -6.03
CA TRP A 79 -7.55 9.35 -6.23
C TRP A 79 -6.38 9.68 -7.17
N ILE A 80 -5.26 9.04 -6.90
CA ILE A 80 -4.02 9.15 -7.68
C ILE A 80 -3.60 7.75 -8.11
N SER A 81 -3.07 7.64 -9.32
CA SER A 81 -2.70 6.39 -9.96
C SER A 81 -1.30 6.48 -10.55
N LEU A 82 -0.45 5.54 -10.17
CA LEU A 82 0.83 5.29 -10.81
C LEU A 82 0.60 4.39 -12.02
N ARG A 83 1.03 4.81 -13.21
CA ARG A 83 0.75 4.16 -14.49
C ARG A 83 2.00 4.00 -15.33
N TYR A 84 2.15 2.85 -15.98
CA TYR A 84 3.16 2.65 -17.01
C TYR A 84 2.70 1.64 -18.06
N GLN A 85 3.36 1.67 -19.20
CA GLN A 85 3.14 0.70 -20.27
C GLN A 85 4.43 -0.07 -20.54
N SER A 86 4.37 -1.40 -20.40
CA SER A 86 5.50 -2.28 -20.70
C SER A 86 4.99 -3.66 -21.04
N LYS A 87 5.18 -4.07 -22.30
CA LYS A 87 4.83 -5.42 -22.76
C LYS A 87 5.56 -6.49 -21.98
N ALA A 88 6.87 -6.30 -21.75
CA ALA A 88 7.69 -7.26 -21.02
C ALA A 88 7.15 -7.47 -19.59
N VAL A 89 6.90 -6.38 -18.85
CA VAL A 89 6.42 -6.46 -17.47
C VAL A 89 5.02 -7.04 -17.39
N ALA A 90 4.11 -6.60 -18.27
CA ALA A 90 2.75 -7.10 -18.30
C ALA A 90 2.68 -8.61 -18.61
N LEU A 91 3.48 -9.08 -19.57
CA LEU A 91 3.55 -10.51 -19.89
C LEU A 91 4.23 -11.32 -18.79
N PHE A 92 5.28 -10.80 -18.15
CA PHE A 92 5.89 -11.46 -16.98
C PHE A 92 4.87 -11.64 -15.84
N LYS A 93 4.14 -10.59 -15.48
CA LYS A 93 3.09 -10.66 -14.45
C LYS A 93 2.02 -11.69 -14.79
N HIS A 94 1.53 -11.67 -16.03
CA HIS A 94 0.42 -12.52 -16.43
C HIS A 94 0.83 -13.97 -16.71
N GLU A 95 1.86 -14.17 -17.54
CA GLU A 95 2.26 -15.47 -18.04
C GLU A 95 3.26 -16.18 -17.12
N THR A 96 4.07 -15.44 -16.35
CA THR A 96 5.06 -16.03 -15.44
C THR A 96 4.56 -16.09 -14.00
N LEU A 97 4.02 -14.99 -13.45
CA LEU A 97 3.49 -14.97 -12.08
C LEU A 97 2.04 -15.48 -11.99
N GLY A 98 1.33 -15.58 -13.12
CA GLY A 98 -0.06 -16.05 -13.14
C GLY A 98 -1.07 -15.01 -12.67
N LEU A 99 -0.71 -13.72 -12.66
CA LEU A 99 -1.60 -12.64 -12.23
C LEU A 99 -2.66 -12.36 -13.31
N PRO A 100 -3.94 -12.19 -12.95
CA PRO A 100 -5.02 -12.08 -13.93
C PRO A 100 -4.97 -10.76 -14.71
N ASN A 101 -5.37 -10.83 -15.97
CA ASN A 101 -5.68 -9.65 -16.78
C ASN A 101 -7.11 -9.18 -16.46
N GLY A 102 -7.26 -8.02 -15.84
CA GLY A 102 -8.55 -7.49 -15.40
C GLY A 102 -8.89 -7.81 -13.93
N ARG A 103 -10.11 -8.32 -13.68
CA ARG A 103 -10.64 -8.48 -12.31
C ARG A 103 -9.91 -9.57 -11.52
N LYS A 104 -9.69 -9.31 -10.23
CA LYS A 104 -8.94 -10.19 -9.29
C LYS A 104 -9.84 -11.01 -8.36
N THR A 105 -10.85 -11.67 -8.90
CA THR A 105 -11.76 -12.49 -8.06
C THR A 105 -11.23 -13.90 -7.81
N ASN A 106 -10.51 -14.48 -8.77
CA ASN A 106 -9.96 -15.84 -8.70
C ASN A 106 -8.44 -15.78 -8.81
N LEU A 107 -7.80 -15.28 -7.76
CA LEU A 107 -6.37 -15.03 -7.69
C LEU A 107 -5.77 -15.85 -6.53
N SER A 108 -4.55 -16.36 -6.73
CA SER A 108 -3.75 -17.01 -5.71
C SER A 108 -2.37 -16.36 -5.64
N ILE A 109 -1.67 -16.53 -4.53
CA ILE A 109 -0.28 -16.10 -4.40
C ILE A 109 0.57 -16.99 -5.33
N PRO A 110 1.45 -16.41 -6.17
CA PRO A 110 2.30 -17.20 -7.06
C PRO A 110 3.09 -18.25 -6.29
N THR A 111 3.06 -19.50 -6.74
CA THR A 111 3.66 -20.63 -6.01
C THR A 111 5.15 -20.41 -5.71
N VAL A 112 5.87 -19.75 -6.62
CA VAL A 112 7.28 -19.41 -6.45
C VAL A 112 7.54 -18.43 -5.31
N ILE A 113 6.61 -17.50 -5.03
CA ILE A 113 6.68 -16.61 -3.87
C ILE A 113 6.25 -17.38 -2.61
N ARG A 114 5.15 -18.13 -2.69
CA ARG A 114 4.58 -18.88 -1.55
C ARG A 114 5.55 -19.90 -0.93
N LYS A 115 6.48 -20.45 -1.72
CA LYS A 115 7.49 -21.41 -1.25
C LYS A 115 8.70 -20.75 -0.59
N ASP A 116 8.83 -19.44 -0.66
CA ASP A 116 9.94 -18.68 -0.09
C ASP A 116 9.41 -17.76 1.02
N SER A 117 9.74 -18.11 2.27
CA SER A 117 9.31 -17.38 3.46
C SER A 117 9.79 -15.91 3.43
N GLY A 118 10.98 -15.65 2.88
CA GLY A 118 11.51 -14.30 2.71
C GLY A 118 10.66 -13.48 1.73
N LEU A 119 10.38 -14.00 0.54
CA LEU A 119 9.53 -13.33 -0.44
C LEU A 119 8.10 -13.13 0.08
N MET A 120 7.55 -14.10 0.83
CA MET A 120 6.24 -13.98 1.46
C MET A 120 6.17 -12.83 2.47
N LYS A 121 7.24 -12.54 3.23
CA LYS A 121 7.29 -11.37 4.12
C LYS A 121 7.18 -10.06 3.32
N HIS A 122 7.89 -9.95 2.20
CA HIS A 122 7.82 -8.77 1.33
C HIS A 122 6.44 -8.59 0.70
N LEU A 123 5.84 -9.67 0.19
CA LEU A 123 4.48 -9.65 -0.33
C LEU A 123 3.45 -9.29 0.75
N GLY A 124 3.55 -9.91 1.93
CA GLY A 124 2.64 -9.72 3.05
C GLY A 124 2.63 -8.30 3.59
N ARG A 125 3.80 -7.64 3.62
CA ARG A 125 3.91 -6.21 3.97
C ARG A 125 3.08 -5.35 3.04
N GLU A 126 3.18 -5.58 1.74
CA GLU A 126 2.46 -4.80 0.74
C GLU A 126 0.98 -5.14 0.64
N LEU A 127 0.58 -6.39 0.93
CA LEU A 127 -0.85 -6.73 1.10
C LEU A 127 -1.50 -5.89 2.20
N LEU A 128 -0.80 -5.70 3.32
CA LEU A 128 -1.27 -4.81 4.38
C LEU A 128 -1.27 -3.36 3.92
N ALA A 129 -0.23 -2.92 3.21
CA ALA A 129 -0.08 -1.55 2.74
C ALA A 129 -1.23 -1.07 1.84
N THR A 130 -1.82 -1.96 1.02
CA THR A 130 -2.89 -1.64 0.07
C THR A 130 -4.29 -1.98 0.59
N ASP A 131 -4.57 -3.26 0.86
CA ASP A 131 -5.91 -3.78 1.21
C ASP A 131 -6.11 -3.94 2.73
N GLY A 132 -5.10 -3.52 3.49
CA GLY A 132 -5.04 -3.74 4.91
C GLY A 132 -5.28 -2.49 5.76
N LEU A 133 -5.71 -2.76 6.98
CA LEU A 133 -5.97 -1.77 8.00
C LEU A 133 -5.16 -2.12 9.25
N LEU A 134 -4.24 -1.24 9.63
CA LEU A 134 -3.78 -1.15 11.02
C LEU A 134 -4.67 -0.14 11.76
N GLY A 135 -5.47 -0.63 12.69
CA GLY A 135 -6.37 0.20 13.50
C GLY A 135 -6.20 -0.08 14.99
N TYR A 136 -6.64 0.87 15.81
CA TYR A 136 -6.69 0.73 17.25
C TYR A 136 -8.14 0.80 17.72
N TYR A 137 -8.53 -0.15 18.55
CA TYR A 137 -9.91 -0.36 18.97
C TYR A 137 -10.04 -0.11 20.48
N ASN A 138 -11.27 0.07 20.94
CA ASN A 138 -11.61 0.13 22.36
C ASN A 138 -12.28 -1.18 22.80
N ALA A 139 -12.14 -1.53 24.09
CA ALA A 139 -12.81 -2.70 24.66
C ALA A 139 -14.26 -2.39 25.07
N PHE A 140 -14.59 -1.12 25.28
CA PHE A 140 -15.89 -0.65 25.75
C PHE A 140 -16.33 0.59 24.98
N ARG A 141 -17.64 0.85 24.98
CA ARG A 141 -18.22 2.06 24.38
C ARG A 141 -17.59 3.31 25.01
N ASN A 142 -17.04 4.20 24.19
CA ASN A 142 -16.31 5.42 24.58
C ASN A 142 -14.94 5.20 25.27
N GLY A 143 -14.38 3.99 25.24
CA GLY A 143 -13.03 3.74 25.75
C GLY A 143 -11.93 4.26 24.82
N LEU A 144 -10.70 4.32 25.35
CA LEU A 144 -9.49 4.66 24.60
C LEU A 144 -9.23 3.65 23.48
N HIS A 145 -8.79 4.15 22.33
CA HIS A 145 -8.48 3.33 21.16
C HIS A 145 -7.04 2.82 21.25
N LYS A 146 -6.84 1.78 22.08
CA LYS A 146 -5.50 1.28 22.45
C LYS A 146 -5.22 -0.17 22.10
N TYR A 147 -6.20 -0.91 21.58
CA TYR A 147 -6.02 -2.31 21.21
C TYR A 147 -5.68 -2.43 19.72
N PRO A 148 -4.40 -2.66 19.36
CA PRO A 148 -4.00 -2.74 17.97
C PRO A 148 -4.66 -3.94 17.29
N ARG A 149 -4.96 -3.78 16.01
CA ARG A 149 -5.52 -4.83 15.16
C ARG A 149 -5.07 -4.61 13.73
N ILE A 150 -4.54 -5.68 13.14
CA ILE A 150 -4.30 -5.76 11.70
C ILE A 150 -5.49 -6.49 11.07
N GLN A 151 -6.03 -5.94 9.99
CA GLN A 151 -7.11 -6.56 9.25
C GLN A 151 -6.85 -6.46 7.75
N LEU A 152 -6.84 -7.58 7.03
CA LEU A 152 -6.83 -7.64 5.57
C LEU A 152 -8.24 -7.99 5.09
N ARG A 153 -8.74 -7.33 4.05
CA ARG A 153 -10.05 -7.64 3.45
C ARG A 153 -9.92 -7.69 1.94
N MET A 154 -10.31 -8.81 1.32
CA MET A 154 -10.28 -8.93 -0.14
C MET A 154 -11.31 -9.92 -0.68
N ALA A 155 -11.66 -9.78 -1.95
CA ALA A 155 -12.53 -10.73 -2.64
C ALA A 155 -11.81 -12.05 -2.97
N ALA A 156 -10.48 -12.02 -3.13
CA ALA A 156 -9.66 -13.19 -3.44
C ALA A 156 -9.43 -14.06 -2.18
N GLY A 157 -10.42 -14.88 -1.81
CA GLY A 157 -10.36 -15.71 -0.61
C GLY A 157 -9.19 -16.69 -0.54
N GLN A 158 -8.70 -17.16 -1.70
CA GLN A 158 -7.54 -18.03 -1.76
C GLN A 158 -6.26 -17.33 -1.28
N VAL A 159 -6.04 -16.06 -1.64
CA VAL A 159 -4.90 -15.27 -1.14
C VAL A 159 -4.96 -15.14 0.38
N ILE A 160 -6.13 -14.84 0.95
CA ILE A 160 -6.32 -14.77 2.41
C ILE A 160 -5.97 -16.09 3.09
N GLY A 161 -6.46 -17.22 2.55
CA GLY A 161 -6.17 -18.54 3.10
C GLY A 161 -4.68 -18.90 3.02
N GLU A 162 -4.05 -18.68 1.87
CA GLU A 162 -2.62 -18.93 1.66
C GLU A 162 -1.74 -18.07 2.57
N PHE A 163 -2.10 -16.79 2.74
CA PHE A 163 -1.38 -15.89 3.62
C PHE A 163 -1.58 -16.24 5.11
N ALA A 164 -2.79 -16.63 5.53
CA ALA A 164 -3.04 -17.10 6.90
C ALA A 164 -2.25 -18.35 7.25
N THR A 165 -2.15 -19.30 6.31
CA THR A 165 -1.32 -20.50 6.45
C THR A 165 0.14 -20.12 6.66
N PHE A 166 0.68 -19.22 5.83
CA PHE A 166 2.04 -18.69 6.00
C PHE A 166 2.25 -18.04 7.38
N LEU A 167 1.35 -17.14 7.80
CA LEU A 167 1.46 -16.46 9.10
C LEU A 167 1.52 -17.46 10.27
N ARG A 168 0.67 -18.48 10.23
CA ARG A 168 0.61 -19.50 11.28
C ARG A 168 1.83 -20.41 11.28
N GLU A 169 2.20 -20.93 10.12
CA GLU A 169 3.20 -22.01 10.01
C GLU A 169 4.64 -21.48 10.05
N GLU A 170 4.89 -20.32 9.46
CA GLU A 170 6.24 -19.75 9.39
C GLU A 170 6.53 -18.77 10.52
N LEU A 171 5.51 -18.02 10.99
CA LEU A 171 5.71 -16.94 11.97
C LEU A 171 5.03 -17.19 13.32
N GLY A 172 4.23 -18.25 13.46
CA GLY A 172 3.49 -18.54 14.68
C GLY A 172 2.39 -17.52 15.01
N ILE A 173 1.99 -16.68 14.05
CA ILE A 173 0.98 -15.64 14.22
C ILE A 173 -0.41 -16.27 14.17
N SER A 174 -1.24 -15.97 15.18
CA SER A 174 -2.64 -16.40 15.19
C SER A 174 -3.53 -15.37 14.50
N SER A 175 -4.27 -15.82 13.48
CA SER A 175 -5.23 -15.00 12.75
C SER A 175 -6.62 -15.60 12.75
N LEU A 176 -7.64 -14.77 12.93
CA LEU A 176 -9.04 -15.12 12.71
C LEU A 176 -9.38 -14.94 11.23
N LEU A 177 -9.98 -15.96 10.63
CA LEU A 177 -10.56 -15.90 9.29
C LEU A 177 -12.07 -15.77 9.37
N ARG A 178 -12.65 -14.85 8.60
CA ARG A 178 -14.10 -14.72 8.45
C ARG A 178 -14.48 -14.34 7.03
N THR A 179 -15.72 -14.65 6.65
CA THR A 179 -16.30 -14.25 5.37
C THR A 179 -17.52 -13.38 5.64
N GLU A 180 -17.57 -12.23 5.01
CA GLU A 180 -18.71 -11.30 5.08
C GLU A 180 -19.37 -11.20 3.71
N VAL A 181 -20.68 -11.04 3.69
CA VAL A 181 -21.45 -10.73 2.47
C VAL A 181 -21.65 -9.23 2.44
N VAL A 182 -21.11 -8.58 1.41
CA VAL A 182 -21.19 -7.13 1.24
C VAL A 182 -22.07 -6.82 0.04
N THR A 183 -23.07 -5.98 0.26
CA THR A 183 -23.91 -5.40 -0.79
C THR A 183 -23.36 -4.02 -1.14
N HIS A 184 -22.95 -3.84 -2.40
CA HIS A 184 -22.60 -2.53 -2.93
C HIS A 184 -23.67 -2.08 -3.91
N ASP A 185 -24.16 -0.86 -3.73
CA ASP A 185 -25.14 -0.24 -4.62
C ASP A 185 -24.63 -0.28 -6.07
N GLY A 186 -25.36 -0.98 -6.95
CA GLY A 186 -25.02 -1.14 -8.37
C GLY A 186 -23.98 -2.22 -8.71
N TRP A 187 -23.33 -2.88 -7.73
CA TRP A 187 -22.28 -3.88 -7.98
C TRP A 187 -22.63 -5.31 -7.54
N GLY A 188 -23.83 -5.49 -6.98
CA GLY A 188 -24.37 -6.77 -6.54
C GLY A 188 -23.80 -7.26 -5.21
N ILE A 189 -24.14 -8.51 -4.89
CA ILE A 189 -23.67 -9.20 -3.69
C ILE A 189 -22.26 -9.73 -3.94
N ARG A 190 -21.31 -9.45 -3.03
CA ARG A 190 -19.95 -9.99 -3.09
C ARG A 190 -19.53 -10.56 -1.74
N HIS A 191 -18.78 -11.65 -1.79
CA HIS A 191 -18.11 -12.19 -0.62
C HIS A 191 -16.80 -11.44 -0.39
N GLN A 192 -16.57 -10.97 0.84
CA GLN A 192 -15.29 -10.47 1.29
C GLN A 192 -14.70 -11.45 2.31
N HIS A 193 -13.46 -11.85 2.07
CA HIS A 193 -12.70 -12.68 2.98
C HIS A 193 -11.80 -11.78 3.82
N ILE A 194 -11.78 -12.05 5.11
CA ILE A 194 -11.15 -11.19 6.09
C ILE A 194 -10.20 -12.02 6.93
N LEU A 195 -8.96 -11.54 7.01
CA LEU A 195 -7.96 -12.00 7.96
C LEU A 195 -7.79 -10.94 9.05
N GLN A 196 -7.84 -11.34 10.32
CA GLN A 196 -7.69 -10.43 11.44
C GLN A 196 -6.65 -10.95 12.45
N ILE A 197 -5.69 -10.11 12.81
CA ILE A 197 -4.72 -10.33 13.89
C ILE A 197 -5.05 -9.34 15.00
N SER A 198 -5.18 -9.81 16.23
CA SER A 198 -5.63 -8.96 17.36
C SER A 198 -4.86 -9.17 18.66
N ARG A 199 -3.99 -10.17 18.74
CA ARG A 199 -3.09 -10.35 19.88
C ARG A 199 -1.94 -9.37 19.74
N SER A 200 -1.62 -8.64 20.80
CA SER A 200 -0.54 -7.65 20.77
C SER A 200 0.80 -8.32 20.42
N GLU A 201 1.05 -9.51 20.97
CA GLU A 201 2.27 -10.27 20.73
C GLU A 201 2.42 -10.66 19.25
N ASP A 202 1.32 -10.99 18.57
CA ASP A 202 1.34 -11.30 17.13
C ASP A 202 1.59 -10.05 16.28
N ILE A 203 1.09 -8.90 16.72
CA ILE A 203 1.34 -7.62 16.04
C ILE A 203 2.79 -7.19 16.25
N ASP A 204 3.39 -7.48 17.39
CA ASP A 204 4.82 -7.28 17.64
C ASP A 204 5.68 -8.20 16.77
N ILE A 205 5.29 -9.48 16.62
CA ILE A 205 5.93 -10.41 15.67
C ILE A 205 5.79 -9.87 14.24
N TRP A 206 4.60 -9.43 13.83
CA TRP A 206 4.39 -8.81 12.52
C TRP A 206 5.32 -7.62 12.32
N SER A 207 5.37 -6.71 13.28
CA SER A 207 6.19 -5.49 13.19
C SER A 207 7.67 -5.80 13.00
N ARG A 208 8.17 -6.87 13.62
CA ARG A 208 9.58 -7.28 13.52
C ARG A 208 9.87 -8.08 12.26
N GLU A 209 9.01 -9.04 11.91
CA GLU A 209 9.28 -10.00 10.83
C GLU A 209 8.83 -9.51 9.45
N ILE A 210 7.67 -8.83 9.39
CA ILE A 210 7.08 -8.35 8.13
C ILE A 210 7.28 -6.85 8.01
N GLY A 211 6.99 -6.08 9.05
CA GLY A 211 7.08 -4.61 9.07
C GLY A 211 5.90 -3.91 8.38
N PHE A 212 6.05 -2.60 8.19
CA PHE A 212 5.04 -1.72 7.58
C PHE A 212 5.71 -0.79 6.57
N SER A 213 5.09 -0.60 5.41
CA SER A 213 5.64 0.23 4.33
C SER A 213 4.79 1.42 3.91
N ASN A 214 3.49 1.43 4.25
CA ASN A 214 2.61 2.57 4.01
C ASN A 214 2.75 3.60 5.15
N PRO A 215 3.16 4.85 4.86
CA PRO A 215 3.26 5.91 5.86
C PRO A 215 1.96 6.18 6.62
N SER A 216 0.80 5.85 6.07
CA SER A 216 -0.48 5.91 6.77
C SER A 216 -0.55 4.94 7.95
N HIS A 217 -0.04 3.71 7.83
CA HIS A 217 0.05 2.76 8.94
C HIS A 217 1.17 3.13 9.91
N ILE A 218 2.35 3.48 9.38
CA ILE A 218 3.51 3.87 10.20
C ILE A 218 3.16 5.06 11.10
N SER A 219 2.51 6.08 10.56
CA SER A 219 2.08 7.25 11.35
C SER A 219 1.09 6.89 12.46
N ARG A 220 0.20 5.92 12.26
CA ARG A 220 -0.70 5.43 13.33
C ARG A 220 0.07 4.76 14.47
N MET A 221 1.10 3.98 14.15
CA MET A 221 1.97 3.38 15.17
C MET A 221 2.70 4.44 15.99
N MET A 222 3.32 5.39 15.30
CA MET A 222 4.07 6.47 15.96
C MET A 222 3.16 7.32 16.86
N VAL A 223 1.93 7.60 16.42
CA VAL A 223 0.92 8.29 17.24
C VAL A 223 0.56 7.46 18.46
N PHE A 224 0.26 6.17 18.27
CA PHE A 224 -0.09 5.26 19.36
C PHE A 224 1.01 5.17 20.41
N GLU A 225 2.27 5.09 20.01
CA GLU A 225 3.39 5.01 20.95
C GLU A 225 3.62 6.32 21.70
N SER A 226 3.27 7.45 21.08
CA SER A 226 3.36 8.76 21.72
C SER A 226 2.22 9.01 22.71
N LEU A 227 1.01 8.50 22.45
CA LEU A 227 -0.20 8.84 23.22
C LEU A 227 -0.75 7.68 24.07
N GLY A 228 -0.34 6.45 23.78
CA GLY A 228 -0.99 5.22 24.28
C GLY A 228 -2.34 4.92 23.60
N GLU A 229 -2.74 5.72 22.61
CA GLU A 229 -3.94 5.51 21.80
C GLU A 229 -3.80 6.11 20.40
N CYS A 230 -4.61 5.65 19.45
CA CYS A 230 -4.76 6.30 18.16
C CYS A 230 -6.24 6.28 17.75
N THR A 231 -6.88 7.45 17.81
CA THR A 231 -8.30 7.58 17.50
C THR A 231 -8.60 7.30 16.02
N PRO A 232 -9.75 6.70 15.71
CA PRO A 232 -10.16 6.42 14.33
C PRO A 232 -10.49 7.71 13.58
N ARG A 233 -10.65 7.60 12.24
CA ARG A 233 -11.07 8.70 11.35
C ARG A 233 -10.15 9.92 11.36
N THR A 234 -8.86 9.70 11.62
CA THR A 234 -7.82 10.71 11.45
C THR A 234 -7.26 10.59 10.05
N SER A 235 -6.90 11.72 9.43
CA SER A 235 -6.19 11.73 8.16
C SER A 235 -4.68 11.60 8.38
N ILE A 236 -3.94 11.29 7.32
CA ILE A 236 -2.48 11.28 7.37
C ILE A 236 -1.95 12.67 7.77
N VAL A 237 -2.56 13.76 7.28
CA VAL A 237 -2.18 15.12 7.63
C VAL A 237 -2.32 15.39 9.13
N ASP A 238 -3.41 14.95 9.74
CA ASP A 238 -3.63 15.10 11.19
C ASP A 238 -2.54 14.40 12.00
N ARG A 239 -2.19 13.17 11.59
CA ARG A 239 -1.16 12.37 12.25
C ARG A 239 0.23 12.98 12.08
N LEU A 240 0.59 13.42 10.87
CA LEU A 240 1.90 14.04 10.64
C LEU A 240 2.01 15.37 11.40
N SER A 241 0.97 16.21 11.38
CA SER A 241 0.92 17.47 12.14
C SER A 241 1.16 17.25 13.64
N PHE A 242 0.50 16.25 14.24
CA PHE A 242 0.73 15.84 15.62
C PHE A 242 2.19 15.40 15.84
N LEU A 243 2.72 14.52 14.98
CA LEU A 243 4.07 13.97 15.12
C LEU A 243 5.19 15.03 14.97
N CYS A 244 4.89 16.13 14.29
CA CYS A 244 5.78 17.29 14.18
C CYS A 244 5.67 18.27 15.36
N GLY A 245 4.85 17.98 16.38
CA GLY A 245 4.68 18.84 17.55
C GLY A 245 3.83 20.08 17.31
N ARG A 246 3.15 20.20 16.16
CA ARG A 246 2.26 21.34 15.85
C ARG A 246 0.96 21.31 16.63
N SER A 247 0.60 20.15 17.19
CA SER A 247 -0.57 19.98 18.04
C SER A 247 -0.26 19.02 19.19
N SER A 248 -0.75 19.34 20.38
CA SER A 248 -0.69 18.44 21.54
C SER A 248 -1.76 17.35 21.51
N ARG A 249 -2.70 17.42 20.56
CA ARG A 249 -3.80 16.47 20.40
C ARG A 249 -3.99 16.11 18.93
N LEU A 250 -4.57 14.94 18.68
CA LEU A 250 -4.89 14.50 17.32
C LEU A 250 -6.18 15.18 16.84
N ILE A 251 -6.03 16.39 16.28
CA ILE A 251 -7.13 17.22 15.77
C ILE A 251 -6.99 17.43 14.27
N ARG A 252 -8.10 17.82 13.63
CA ARG A 252 -8.10 18.18 12.20
C ARG A 252 -7.08 19.30 11.97
N SER A 253 -6.10 19.02 11.13
CA SER A 253 -4.96 19.90 10.88
C SER A 253 -4.87 20.33 9.43
N GLY A 254 -4.15 21.43 9.20
CA GLY A 254 -3.72 21.84 7.87
C GLY A 254 -2.43 21.13 7.44
N PRO A 255 -1.93 21.45 6.24
CA PRO A 255 -0.65 20.94 5.75
C PRO A 255 0.52 21.23 6.71
N ILE A 256 1.59 20.45 6.61
CA ILE A 256 2.81 20.63 7.43
C ILE A 256 3.91 21.35 6.66
N ALA A 257 4.92 21.91 7.33
CA ALA A 257 6.03 22.51 6.59
C ALA A 257 6.83 21.43 5.87
N ARG A 258 7.45 21.83 4.76
CA ARG A 258 8.33 20.96 3.96
C ARG A 258 9.45 20.34 4.80
N PHE A 259 10.11 21.15 5.63
CA PHE A 259 11.17 20.67 6.54
C PHE A 259 10.65 19.61 7.53
N ASP A 260 9.45 19.83 8.09
CA ASP A 260 8.81 18.91 9.01
C ASP A 260 8.52 17.55 8.33
N LEU A 261 8.06 17.58 7.06
CA LEU A 261 7.85 16.34 6.29
C LEU A 261 9.17 15.58 6.09
N VAL A 262 10.23 16.27 5.65
CA VAL A 262 11.55 15.62 5.43
C VAL A 262 12.04 14.96 6.71
N SER A 263 12.06 15.71 7.81
CA SER A 263 12.51 15.20 9.10
C SER A 263 11.69 14.01 9.57
N LEU A 264 10.36 14.05 9.38
CA LEU A 264 9.48 12.97 9.79
C LEU A 264 9.65 11.72 8.93
N VAL A 265 9.81 11.87 7.60
CA VAL A 265 10.11 10.76 6.70
C VAL A 265 11.43 10.09 7.06
N GLU A 266 12.48 10.85 7.36
CA GLU A 266 13.75 10.26 7.80
C GLU A 266 13.61 9.51 9.14
N LYS A 267 12.80 10.03 10.07
CA LYS A 267 12.47 9.31 11.32
C LYS A 267 11.72 8.00 11.04
N MET A 268 10.77 8.00 10.09
CA MET A 268 10.08 6.78 9.68
C MET A 268 11.06 5.77 9.06
N ARG A 269 11.94 6.22 8.18
CA ARG A 269 12.96 5.39 7.52
C ARG A 269 13.92 4.75 8.50
N GLN A 270 14.47 5.54 9.41
CA GLN A 270 15.42 5.05 10.42
C GLN A 270 14.82 3.95 11.29
N ARG A 271 13.51 4.02 11.55
CA ARG A 271 12.85 3.11 12.48
C ARG A 271 12.16 1.92 11.84
N PHE A 272 11.54 2.13 10.68
CA PHE A 272 10.71 1.15 10.00
C PHE A 272 11.32 0.69 8.66
N GLY A 273 12.37 1.35 8.17
CA GLY A 273 12.94 1.11 6.84
C GLY A 273 12.12 1.68 5.68
N PHE A 274 11.04 2.41 5.97
CA PHE A 274 10.10 2.94 4.97
C PHE A 274 9.67 4.38 5.28
N PRO A 275 9.26 5.16 4.27
CA PRO A 275 9.22 4.84 2.83
C PRO A 275 10.61 4.62 2.19
N GLN A 276 10.71 3.95 1.03
CA GLN A 276 11.99 3.63 0.37
C GLN A 276 12.73 4.86 -0.18
N ALA A 277 12.02 5.91 -0.59
CA ALA A 277 12.60 7.19 -0.98
C ALA A 277 12.86 8.08 0.24
N ARG A 278 13.85 8.97 0.13
CA ARG A 278 14.14 9.96 1.18
C ARG A 278 13.06 11.04 1.23
N GLY A 279 13.02 11.77 2.34
CA GLY A 279 12.11 12.91 2.50
C GLY A 279 12.25 13.94 1.39
N GLU A 280 13.49 14.26 0.99
CA GLU A 280 13.76 15.22 -0.08
C GLU A 280 13.28 14.71 -1.45
N ASP A 281 13.51 13.42 -1.74
CA ASP A 281 13.09 12.80 -3.00
C ASP A 281 11.57 12.76 -3.15
N ILE A 282 10.86 12.48 -2.04
CA ILE A 282 9.39 12.50 -2.02
C ILE A 282 8.87 13.91 -2.28
N LEU A 283 9.45 14.92 -1.62
CA LEU A 283 9.08 16.32 -1.85
C LEU A 283 9.30 16.74 -3.30
N GLN A 284 10.46 16.41 -3.88
CA GLN A 284 10.73 16.70 -5.28
C GLN A 284 9.71 16.01 -6.20
N GLY A 285 9.37 14.75 -5.93
CA GLY A 285 8.33 14.03 -6.67
C GLY A 285 6.95 14.69 -6.58
N VAL A 286 6.58 15.22 -5.40
CA VAL A 286 5.35 16.01 -5.22
C VAL A 286 5.38 17.30 -6.03
N ASP A 287 6.51 18.02 -6.00
CA ASP A 287 6.68 19.28 -6.74
C ASP A 287 6.63 19.06 -8.25
N ASP A 288 7.31 18.04 -8.77
CA ASP A 288 7.31 17.67 -10.19
C ASP A 288 5.87 17.39 -10.69
N VAL A 289 5.10 16.64 -9.89
CA VAL A 289 3.69 16.35 -10.21
C VAL A 289 2.86 17.62 -10.15
N ASN A 290 3.02 18.45 -9.12
CA ASN A 290 2.30 19.71 -8.99
C ASN A 290 2.60 20.68 -10.13
N GLN A 291 3.86 20.81 -10.53
CA GLN A 291 4.27 21.65 -11.66
C GLN A 291 3.60 21.20 -12.95
N ARG A 292 3.62 19.89 -13.23
CA ARG A 292 2.94 19.31 -14.40
C ARG A 292 1.43 19.54 -14.37
N LEU A 293 0.78 19.32 -13.23
CA LEU A 293 -0.66 19.53 -13.09
C LEU A 293 -1.05 21.00 -13.23
N LYS A 294 -0.23 21.91 -12.71
CA LYS A 294 -0.44 23.35 -12.84
C LYS A 294 -0.33 23.80 -14.28
N LEU A 295 0.70 23.35 -15.00
CA LEU A 295 0.92 23.67 -16.42
C LEU A 295 -0.16 23.09 -17.33
N ALA A 296 -0.55 21.83 -17.12
CA ALA A 296 -1.47 21.14 -18.02
C ALA A 296 -2.95 21.42 -17.72
N LEU A 297 -3.30 21.60 -16.43
CA LEU A 297 -4.69 21.52 -15.96
C LEU A 297 -5.06 22.61 -14.94
N GLY A 298 -4.14 23.53 -14.59
CA GLY A 298 -4.39 24.59 -13.61
C GLY A 298 -4.69 24.10 -12.19
N ARG A 299 -4.25 22.89 -11.83
CA ARG A 299 -4.55 22.25 -10.53
C ARG A 299 -3.31 21.69 -9.84
N MET A 300 -3.44 21.28 -8.59
CA MET A 300 -2.36 20.68 -7.77
C MET A 300 -2.85 19.38 -7.11
N LEU A 301 -1.95 18.65 -6.46
CA LEU A 301 -2.29 17.54 -5.57
C LEU A 301 -2.96 18.07 -4.28
N PRO A 302 -3.72 17.24 -3.56
CA PRO A 302 -4.13 17.54 -2.19
C PRO A 302 -2.92 17.92 -1.33
N ARG A 303 -3.07 18.96 -0.50
CA ARG A 303 -1.94 19.52 0.24
C ARG A 303 -1.58 18.65 1.45
N LEU A 304 -0.48 17.92 1.34
CA LEU A 304 0.24 17.37 2.51
C LEU A 304 1.16 18.40 3.15
N VAL A 305 1.78 19.24 2.32
CA VAL A 305 2.76 20.25 2.75
C VAL A 305 2.36 21.65 2.34
N ASP A 306 2.80 22.62 3.14
CA ASP A 306 2.75 24.04 2.79
C ASP A 306 3.70 24.31 1.60
N PRO A 307 3.29 25.14 0.62
CA PRO A 307 4.13 25.50 -0.53
C PRO A 307 5.37 26.28 -0.13
#